data_AF-A0A0G0W2V1-F1
#
_entry.id   AF-A0A0G0W2V1-F1
#
_cell.length_a   1.000
_cell.length_b   1.000
_cell.length_c   1.000
_cell.angle_alpha   90.00
_cell.angle_beta   90.00
_cell.angle_gamma   90.00
#
_symmetry.space_group_name_H-M   'P 1'
#
loop_
_entity.id
_entity.type
_entity.pdbx_description
1 polymer ?
#
loop_
_entity_poly.entity_id
_entity_poly.type
_entity_poly.pdbx_seq_one_letter_code
_entity_poly.pdbx_strand_id
1 'polypeptide(L)'
;MKINKKSLSYLAGLGILVSLAAGITFAAFTDKAKVLGSTFSVGSADLRFLNDLPMGTDPTNLVDELPGPTFGNIGQTWSSDYPIKLINNGTSGINIASHAYYETANDPAELRSDISVEIFEWGDANVNGVLDPGEVGMTLGKKTIVKWKTEGLGVGQIYPGQVRALILRFSTDNLSATKQGKSALFDFEFESAQL
;
A
#
# COMPACT_ATOMS: atom_id res chain seq x y z
N MET A 1 54.49 -28.97 -18.83
CA MET A 1 53.39 -29.76 -18.25
C MET A 1 52.36 -30.03 -19.34
N LYS A 2 52.25 -31.28 -19.84
CA LYS A 2 51.33 -31.64 -20.94
C LYS A 2 49.96 -31.99 -20.35
N ILE A 3 48.97 -31.12 -20.54
CA ILE A 3 47.59 -31.36 -20.10
C ILE A 3 46.96 -32.37 -21.06
N ASN A 4 46.53 -33.52 -20.55
CA ASN A 4 45.97 -34.62 -21.32
C ASN A 4 44.55 -34.24 -21.82
N LYS A 5 44.22 -34.51 -23.10
CA LYS A 5 42.95 -34.10 -23.73
C LYS A 5 41.70 -34.56 -22.97
N LYS A 6 41.78 -35.68 -22.24
CA LYS A 6 40.68 -36.16 -21.37
C LYS A 6 40.40 -35.23 -20.18
N SER A 7 41.42 -34.58 -19.61
CA SER A 7 41.27 -33.63 -18.50
C SER A 7 40.58 -32.33 -18.91
N LEU A 8 40.70 -31.94 -20.18
CA LEU A 8 40.05 -30.75 -20.72
C LEU A 8 38.53 -30.94 -20.85
N SER A 9 38.09 -32.17 -21.18
CA SER A 9 36.67 -32.53 -21.30
C SER A 9 35.95 -32.53 -19.95
N TYR A 10 36.62 -32.96 -18.87
CA TYR A 10 36.05 -32.92 -17.51
C TYR A 10 35.95 -31.49 -16.97
N LEU A 11 36.91 -30.62 -17.28
CA LEU A 11 36.87 -29.20 -16.88
C LEU A 11 35.79 -28.43 -17.64
N ALA A 12 35.59 -28.72 -18.94
CA ALA A 12 34.51 -28.15 -19.73
C ALA A 12 33.12 -28.60 -19.25
N GLY A 13 32.97 -29.88 -18.88
CA GLY A 13 31.71 -30.41 -18.33
C GLY A 13 31.36 -29.82 -16.95
N LEU A 14 32.36 -29.59 -16.10
CA LEU A 14 32.16 -28.96 -14.79
C LEU A 14 31.77 -27.48 -14.92
N GLY A 15 32.36 -26.76 -15.88
CA GLY A 15 32.03 -25.35 -16.14
C GLY A 15 30.58 -25.13 -16.58
N ILE A 16 30.03 -26.05 -17.40
CA ILE A 16 28.64 -25.98 -17.88
C ILE A 16 27.64 -26.25 -16.74
N LEU A 17 27.95 -27.21 -15.85
CA LEU A 17 27.13 -27.51 -14.66
C LEU A 17 27.10 -26.35 -13.66
N VAL A 18 28.22 -25.65 -13.46
CA VAL A 18 28.30 -24.47 -12.59
C VAL A 18 27.56 -23.27 -13.22
N SER A 19 27.62 -23.07 -14.54
CA SER A 19 26.85 -22.00 -15.20
C SER A 19 25.33 -22.26 -15.20
N LEU A 20 24.91 -23.51 -15.29
CA LEU A 20 23.49 -23.87 -15.14
C LEU A 20 23.02 -23.63 -13.71
N ALA A 21 23.79 -24.04 -12.69
CA ALA A 21 23.45 -23.80 -11.28
C ALA A 21 23.41 -22.31 -10.91
N ALA A 22 24.29 -21.47 -11.48
CA ALA A 22 24.29 -20.03 -11.26
C ALA A 22 23.12 -19.31 -11.95
N GLY A 23 22.56 -19.88 -13.03
CA GLY A 23 21.39 -19.34 -13.72
C GLY A 23 20.06 -19.64 -13.00
N ILE A 24 19.97 -20.74 -12.26
CA ILE A 24 18.75 -21.13 -11.51
C ILE A 24 18.66 -20.48 -10.13
N THR A 25 19.76 -20.00 -9.55
CA THR A 25 19.73 -19.30 -8.27
C THR A 25 19.38 -17.82 -8.37
N PHE A 26 19.42 -17.21 -9.56
CA PHE A 26 18.94 -15.85 -9.79
C PHE A 26 17.45 -15.75 -10.17
N ALA A 27 16.77 -16.89 -10.29
CA ALA A 27 15.31 -16.97 -10.17
C ALA A 27 14.88 -17.28 -8.73
N ALA A 28 15.77 -17.12 -7.74
CA ALA A 28 15.36 -16.95 -6.36
C ALA A 28 14.58 -15.64 -6.29
N PHE A 29 13.27 -15.78 -6.47
CA PHE A 29 12.25 -14.91 -5.93
C PHE A 29 12.71 -13.45 -5.85
N THR A 30 12.49 -12.69 -6.93
CA THR A 30 11.91 -11.36 -6.73
C THR A 30 10.50 -11.56 -6.17
N ASP A 31 10.41 -12.20 -5.00
CA ASP A 31 9.44 -11.80 -4.01
C ASP A 31 9.84 -10.34 -3.80
N LYS A 32 9.09 -9.42 -4.43
CA LYS A 32 9.03 -8.04 -3.96
C LYS A 32 9.03 -8.21 -2.45
N ALA A 33 10.06 -7.75 -1.74
CA ALA A 33 10.08 -7.86 -0.30
C ALA A 33 8.73 -7.28 0.16
N LYS A 34 7.76 -8.16 0.42
CA LYS A 34 6.40 -7.76 0.74
C LYS A 34 6.63 -7.07 2.05
N VAL A 35 6.63 -5.74 2.00
CA VAL A 35 6.94 -4.91 3.16
C VAL A 35 6.12 -5.52 4.28
N LEU A 36 6.77 -5.99 5.33
CA LEU A 36 6.10 -6.58 6.48
C LEU A 36 5.11 -5.52 6.99
N GLY A 37 3.85 -5.63 6.59
CA GLY A 37 2.98 -4.47 6.60
C GLY A 37 1.75 -4.63 5.70
N SER A 38 0.82 -3.71 5.93
CA SER A 38 -0.35 -3.47 5.10
C SER A 38 0.05 -2.89 3.75
N THR A 39 -0.84 -2.95 2.76
CA THR A 39 -0.63 -2.37 1.42
C THR A 39 -1.81 -1.48 1.04
N PHE A 40 -1.55 -0.37 0.36
CA PHE A 40 -2.56 0.34 -0.44
C PHE A 40 -2.41 -0.07 -1.90
N SER A 41 -3.50 -0.44 -2.57
CA SER A 41 -3.53 -0.79 -3.99
C SER A 41 -4.62 -0.02 -4.74
N VAL A 42 -4.45 0.12 -6.05
CA VAL A 42 -5.52 0.55 -6.96
C VAL A 42 -6.08 -0.64 -7.73
N GLY A 43 -7.40 -0.74 -7.79
CA GLY A 43 -8.13 -1.78 -8.53
C GLY A 43 -8.46 -1.38 -9.99
N SER A 44 -7.88 -0.30 -10.50
CA SER A 44 -8.22 0.26 -11.83
C SER A 44 -6.98 0.79 -12.54
N ALA A 45 -6.94 0.60 -13.87
CA ALA A 45 -5.87 1.13 -14.72
C ALA A 45 -5.92 2.67 -14.86
N ASP A 46 -7.09 3.26 -14.65
CA ASP A 46 -7.31 4.70 -14.75
C ASP A 46 -6.95 5.43 -13.44
N LEU A 47 -6.63 4.70 -12.37
CA LEU A 47 -6.30 5.26 -11.06
C LEU A 47 -4.86 4.90 -10.70
N ARG A 48 -4.09 5.85 -10.18
CA ARG A 48 -2.72 5.63 -9.69
C ARG A 48 -2.49 6.39 -8.38
N PHE A 49 -1.53 5.94 -7.57
CA PHE A 49 -0.99 6.73 -6.48
C PHE A 49 0.22 7.55 -6.96
N LEU A 50 0.50 8.64 -6.26
CA LEU A 50 1.81 9.29 -6.28
C LEU A 50 2.72 8.57 -5.27
N ASN A 51 3.88 8.10 -5.73
CA ASN A 51 4.88 7.44 -4.88
C ASN A 51 5.61 8.43 -3.97
N ASP A 52 6.00 9.57 -4.54
CA ASP A 52 6.61 10.70 -3.85
C ASP A 52 5.62 11.88 -3.91
N LEU A 53 5.01 12.18 -2.76
CA LEU A 53 3.93 13.17 -2.63
C LEU A 53 4.29 14.59 -3.15
N PRO A 54 5.51 15.12 -2.96
CA PRO A 54 5.95 16.40 -3.54
C PRO A 54 6.32 16.35 -5.03
N MET A 55 6.65 15.19 -5.60
CA MET A 55 7.15 15.09 -6.99
C MET A 55 6.07 15.34 -8.06
N GLY A 56 4.80 15.44 -7.65
CA GLY A 56 3.68 15.73 -8.54
C GLY A 56 3.36 14.56 -9.47
N THR A 57 2.89 14.86 -10.68
CA THR A 57 2.28 13.87 -11.59
C THR A 57 3.22 13.38 -12.68
N ASP A 58 4.53 13.40 -12.44
CA ASP A 58 5.48 12.80 -13.39
C ASP A 58 5.14 11.31 -13.57
N PRO A 59 5.08 10.78 -14.81
CA PRO A 59 4.77 9.36 -15.05
C PRO A 59 5.65 8.38 -14.27
N THR A 60 6.89 8.75 -13.96
CA THR A 60 7.81 7.93 -13.15
C THR A 60 7.45 7.89 -11.67
N ASN A 61 6.62 8.82 -11.21
CA ASN A 61 6.12 8.91 -9.85
C ASN A 61 4.80 8.16 -9.63
N LEU A 62 4.22 7.58 -10.68
CA LEU A 62 2.90 6.95 -10.60
C LEU A 62 3.04 5.45 -10.32
N VAL A 63 2.39 4.97 -9.26
CA VAL A 63 2.44 3.56 -8.84
C VAL A 63 1.06 3.00 -8.57
N ASP A 64 0.91 1.68 -8.74
CA ASP A 64 -0.34 0.98 -8.46
C ASP A 64 -0.48 0.57 -6.99
N GLU A 65 0.65 0.53 -6.27
CA GLU A 65 0.73 0.05 -4.89
C GLU A 65 1.63 0.97 -4.06
N LEU A 66 1.23 1.24 -2.82
CA LEU A 66 2.05 1.89 -1.79
C LEU A 66 2.15 1.00 -0.55
N PRO A 67 3.26 1.08 0.21
CA PRO A 67 3.29 0.56 1.56
C PRO A 67 2.17 1.19 2.40
N GLY A 68 1.44 0.35 3.12
CA GLY A 68 0.37 0.76 4.01
C GLY A 68 0.81 0.88 5.47
N PRO A 69 -0.15 1.16 6.37
CA PRO A 69 0.08 1.31 7.80
C PRO A 69 0.61 0.05 8.47
N THR A 70 1.51 0.22 9.43
CA THR A 70 1.84 -0.83 10.38
C THR A 70 1.03 -0.65 11.65
N PHE A 71 0.16 -1.61 11.98
CA PHE A 71 -0.56 -1.63 13.25
C PHE A 71 0.28 -2.38 14.27
N GLY A 72 1.26 -1.70 14.86
CA GLY A 72 2.14 -2.27 15.88
C GLY A 72 2.03 -1.49 17.19
N ASN A 73 2.02 -2.19 18.33
CA ASN A 73 1.98 -1.61 19.66
C ASN A 73 0.84 -0.61 19.89
N ILE A 74 -0.34 -0.86 19.29
CA ILE A 74 -1.47 0.06 19.43
C ILE A 74 -1.96 0.10 20.88
N GLY A 75 -2.09 1.32 21.41
CA GLY A 75 -2.53 1.58 22.78
C GLY A 75 -3.98 2.05 22.83
N GLN A 76 -4.43 2.42 24.03
CA GLN A 76 -5.69 3.16 24.16
C GLN A 76 -5.54 4.54 23.50
N THR A 77 -6.57 5.03 22.81
CA THR A 77 -6.54 6.35 22.13
C THR A 77 -5.43 6.52 21.09
N TRP A 78 -4.88 5.42 20.55
CA TRP A 78 -3.90 5.48 19.47
C TRP A 78 -4.53 6.15 18.23
N SER A 79 -3.74 6.96 17.53
CA SER A 79 -4.08 7.55 16.24
C SER A 79 -2.84 7.67 15.36
N SER A 80 -3.00 7.46 14.06
CA SER A 80 -1.93 7.62 13.08
C SER A 80 -2.51 8.07 11.74
N ASP A 81 -1.89 9.09 11.15
CA ASP A 81 -2.30 9.68 9.88
C ASP A 81 -1.43 9.17 8.74
N TYR A 82 -2.06 8.81 7.62
CA TYR A 82 -1.40 8.35 6.41
C TYR A 82 -1.85 9.21 5.22
N PRO A 83 -1.05 10.23 4.86
CA PRO A 83 -1.30 11.04 3.69
C PRO A 83 -1.05 10.25 2.41
N ILE A 84 -1.98 10.32 1.46
CA ILE A 84 -1.85 9.73 0.13
C ILE A 84 -2.37 10.70 -0.93
N LYS A 85 -1.92 10.52 -2.18
CA LYS A 85 -2.45 11.26 -3.34
C LYS A 85 -2.81 10.28 -4.44
N LEU A 86 -4.06 10.37 -4.91
CA LEU A 86 -4.61 9.61 -6.03
C LEU A 86 -4.67 10.50 -7.27
N ILE A 87 -4.37 9.95 -8.44
CA ILE A 87 -4.55 10.63 -9.72
C ILE A 87 -5.40 9.78 -10.65
N ASN A 88 -6.30 10.44 -11.38
CA ASN A 88 -6.95 9.86 -12.54
C ASN A 88 -6.01 9.96 -13.75
N ASN A 89 -5.42 8.83 -14.11
CA ASN A 89 -4.53 8.64 -15.25
C ASN A 89 -5.28 8.24 -16.54
N GLY A 90 -6.60 8.13 -16.47
CA GLY A 90 -7.48 7.85 -17.61
C GLY A 90 -7.90 9.10 -18.40
N THR A 91 -8.84 8.91 -19.32
CA THR A 91 -9.36 9.98 -20.20
C THR A 91 -10.76 10.46 -19.85
N SER A 92 -11.45 9.81 -18.91
CA SER A 92 -12.80 10.16 -18.44
C SER A 92 -12.80 10.42 -16.93
N GLY A 93 -13.80 11.14 -16.43
CA GLY A 93 -13.98 11.27 -14.99
C GLY A 93 -14.30 9.92 -14.34
N ILE A 94 -13.89 9.75 -13.09
CA ILE A 94 -14.10 8.51 -12.32
C ILE A 94 -14.70 8.82 -10.94
N ASN A 95 -15.61 7.97 -10.48
CA ASN A 95 -15.99 7.84 -9.07
C ASN A 95 -15.01 6.89 -8.38
N ILE A 96 -14.63 7.18 -7.14
CA ILE A 96 -13.72 6.36 -6.35
C ILE A 96 -14.42 5.83 -5.11
N ALA A 97 -14.27 4.53 -4.90
CA ALA A 97 -14.59 3.86 -3.66
C ALA A 97 -13.34 3.16 -3.12
N SER A 98 -13.35 2.83 -1.84
CA SER A 98 -12.27 2.05 -1.24
C SER A 98 -12.81 0.98 -0.32
N HIS A 99 -12.06 -0.12 -0.20
CA HIS A 99 -12.35 -1.26 0.64
C HIS A 99 -11.12 -1.65 1.46
N ALA A 100 -11.34 -2.25 2.63
CA ALA A 100 -10.29 -2.90 3.40
C ALA A 100 -10.37 -4.42 3.25
N TYR A 101 -9.22 -5.08 3.25
CA TYR A 101 -9.06 -6.52 3.17
C TYR A 101 -8.21 -7.02 4.32
N TYR A 102 -8.57 -8.19 4.82
CA TYR A 102 -7.87 -8.83 5.91
C TYR A 102 -8.23 -10.30 5.97
N GLU A 103 -7.28 -11.07 6.48
CA GLU A 103 -7.45 -12.47 6.85
C GLU A 103 -7.44 -12.58 8.37
N THR A 104 -8.25 -13.49 8.93
CA THR A 104 -8.29 -13.70 10.38
C THR A 104 -6.93 -14.11 10.95
N ALA A 105 -6.10 -14.81 10.17
CA ALA A 105 -4.74 -15.17 10.55
C ALA A 105 -3.83 -13.95 10.76
N ASN A 106 -4.09 -12.85 10.04
CA ASN A 106 -3.34 -11.59 10.12
C ASN A 106 -3.91 -10.62 11.16
N ASP A 107 -4.99 -10.99 11.84
CA ASP A 107 -5.63 -10.22 12.91
C ASP A 107 -6.12 -11.15 14.05
N PRO A 108 -5.20 -11.83 14.75
CA PRO A 108 -5.54 -12.82 15.78
C PRO A 108 -6.19 -12.20 17.02
N ALA A 109 -5.99 -10.89 17.26
CA ALA A 109 -6.57 -10.16 18.38
C ALA A 109 -7.89 -9.46 18.02
N GLU A 110 -8.39 -9.63 16.78
CA GLU A 110 -9.62 -9.02 16.28
C GLU A 110 -9.63 -7.49 16.42
N LEU A 111 -8.52 -6.83 16.10
CA LEU A 111 -8.34 -5.39 16.12
C LEU A 111 -9.18 -4.68 15.06
N ARG A 112 -9.57 -5.39 13.99
CA ARG A 112 -10.42 -4.88 12.90
C ARG A 112 -11.74 -4.24 13.35
N SER A 113 -12.26 -4.66 14.50
CA SER A 113 -13.51 -4.15 15.07
C SER A 113 -13.29 -2.90 15.94
N ASP A 114 -12.07 -2.69 16.42
CA ASP A 114 -11.71 -1.62 17.36
C ASP A 114 -10.98 -0.45 16.66
N ILE A 115 -10.29 -0.73 15.55
CA ILE A 115 -9.64 0.27 14.72
C ILE A 115 -10.67 0.89 13.79
N SER A 116 -10.80 2.21 13.89
CA SER A 116 -11.52 3.04 12.94
C SER A 116 -10.56 3.66 11.94
N VAL A 117 -10.99 3.79 10.69
CA VAL A 117 -10.44 4.71 9.71
C VAL A 117 -11.39 5.89 9.56
N GLU A 118 -10.82 7.09 9.44
CA GLU A 118 -11.53 8.26 8.96
C GLU A 118 -10.73 8.88 7.82
N ILE A 119 -11.39 9.13 6.69
CA ILE A 119 -10.74 9.73 5.52
C ILE A 119 -11.05 11.22 5.52
N PHE A 120 -10.02 12.05 5.41
CA PHE A 120 -10.15 13.49 5.26
C PHE A 120 -9.64 13.94 3.90
N GLU A 121 -10.21 15.02 3.38
CA GLU A 121 -9.56 15.79 2.32
C GLU A 121 -8.27 16.41 2.85
N TRP A 122 -7.22 16.42 2.03
CA TRP A 122 -5.95 17.04 2.39
C TRP A 122 -5.69 18.26 1.51
N GLY A 123 -5.65 19.43 2.15
CA GLY A 123 -5.33 20.70 1.50
C GLY A 123 -3.82 20.98 1.53
N ASP A 124 -3.01 20.14 0.87
CA ASP A 124 -1.55 20.33 0.71
C ASP A 124 -1.26 21.57 -0.14
N ALA A 125 -1.35 22.75 0.48
CA ALA A 125 -1.39 24.03 -0.22
C ALA A 125 -0.01 24.46 -0.73
N ASN A 126 1.05 24.04 -0.03
CA ASN A 126 2.43 24.32 -0.39
C ASN A 126 3.06 23.19 -1.25
N VAL A 127 2.34 22.08 -1.44
CA VAL A 127 2.72 20.92 -2.27
C VAL A 127 4.04 20.29 -1.77
N ASN A 128 4.32 20.38 -0.47
CA ASN A 128 5.53 19.80 0.13
C ASN A 128 5.37 18.30 0.43
N GLY A 129 4.15 17.77 0.33
CA GLY A 129 3.85 16.37 0.62
C GLY A 129 3.95 16.00 2.10
N VAL A 130 3.94 16.98 3.00
CA VAL A 130 3.98 16.83 4.45
C VAL A 130 2.66 17.37 5.00
N LEU A 131 2.05 16.61 5.92
CA LEU A 131 0.81 17.07 6.56
C LEU A 131 1.12 18.19 7.57
N ASP A 132 0.80 19.42 7.20
CA ASP A 132 1.00 20.61 8.04
C ASP A 132 -0.24 20.95 8.91
N PRO A 133 -0.06 21.66 10.04
CA PRO A 133 -1.18 22.12 10.84
C PRO A 133 -2.15 22.99 10.04
N GLY A 134 -3.44 22.60 10.03
CA GLY A 134 -4.49 23.32 9.32
C GLY A 134 -4.79 22.79 7.91
N GLU A 135 -4.07 21.76 7.44
CA GLU A 135 -4.32 21.17 6.11
C GLU A 135 -5.33 20.01 6.12
N VAL A 136 -5.77 19.57 7.30
CA VAL A 136 -6.84 18.58 7.44
C VAL A 136 -8.16 19.23 7.07
N GLY A 137 -8.76 18.78 5.98
CA GLY A 137 -10.03 19.26 5.46
C GLY A 137 -11.24 18.53 6.03
N MET A 138 -12.29 18.45 5.22
CA MET A 138 -13.55 17.81 5.60
C MET A 138 -13.39 16.28 5.68
N THR A 139 -14.12 15.67 6.61
CA THR A 139 -14.24 14.20 6.68
C THR A 139 -15.12 13.70 5.54
N LEU A 140 -14.67 12.64 4.88
CA LEU A 140 -15.41 11.86 3.87
C LEU A 140 -16.12 10.66 4.50
N GLY A 141 -15.92 10.41 5.79
CA GLY A 141 -16.57 9.36 6.56
C GLY A 141 -15.61 8.59 7.48
N LYS A 142 -16.18 8.05 8.57
CA LYS A 142 -15.49 7.20 9.55
C LYS A 142 -16.12 5.82 9.60
N LYS A 143 -15.32 4.75 9.53
CA LYS A 143 -15.76 3.36 9.64
C LYS A 143 -14.72 2.51 10.37
N THR A 144 -15.15 1.43 11.02
CA THR A 144 -14.20 0.39 11.47
C THR A 144 -13.65 -0.38 10.27
N ILE A 145 -12.52 -1.07 10.42
CA ILE A 145 -11.95 -1.91 9.35
C ILE A 145 -12.96 -2.96 8.88
N VAL A 146 -13.74 -3.55 9.81
CA VAL A 146 -14.85 -4.47 9.46
C VAL A 146 -15.86 -3.80 8.54
N LYS A 147 -16.36 -2.62 8.91
CA LYS A 147 -17.36 -1.90 8.10
C LYS A 147 -16.79 -1.42 6.78
N TRP A 148 -15.52 -1.02 6.75
CA TRP A 148 -14.85 -0.63 5.52
C TRP A 148 -14.76 -1.80 4.54
N LYS A 149 -14.48 -3.02 5.00
CA LYS A 149 -14.52 -4.22 4.16
C LYS A 149 -15.91 -4.51 3.61
N THR A 150 -16.96 -4.41 4.43
CA THR A 150 -18.31 -4.86 4.05
C THR A 150 -19.14 -3.82 3.31
N GLU A 151 -18.90 -2.52 3.57
CA GLU A 151 -19.72 -1.43 3.03
C GLU A 151 -18.93 -0.48 2.13
N GLY A 152 -17.60 -0.55 2.13
CA GLY A 152 -16.74 0.42 1.47
C GLY A 152 -16.78 1.83 2.06
N LEU A 153 -15.95 2.71 1.50
CA LEU A 153 -15.94 4.15 1.73
C LEU A 153 -15.90 4.88 0.39
N GLY A 154 -16.84 5.80 0.17
CA GLY A 154 -16.82 6.70 -0.98
C GLY A 154 -15.74 7.77 -0.80
N VAL A 155 -14.91 7.96 -1.81
CA VAL A 155 -13.77 8.91 -1.78
C VAL A 155 -14.03 10.13 -2.68
N GLY A 156 -15.10 10.08 -3.47
CA GLY A 156 -15.53 11.17 -4.34
C GLY A 156 -15.10 10.96 -5.78
N GLN A 157 -15.05 12.06 -6.54
CA GLN A 157 -14.78 12.05 -7.98
C GLN A 157 -13.41 12.64 -8.29
N ILE A 158 -12.78 12.14 -9.36
CA ILE A 158 -11.56 12.71 -9.93
C ILE A 158 -11.72 12.81 -11.45
N TYR A 159 -11.53 14.00 -12.02
CA TYR A 159 -11.50 14.19 -13.48
C TYR A 159 -10.10 13.90 -14.06
N PRO A 160 -9.98 13.65 -15.37
CA PRO A 160 -8.71 13.31 -16.01
C PRO A 160 -7.58 14.28 -15.64
N GLY A 161 -6.43 13.74 -15.22
CA GLY A 161 -5.25 14.50 -14.81
C GLY A 161 -5.35 15.22 -13.45
N GLN A 162 -6.48 15.14 -12.75
CA GLN A 162 -6.62 15.72 -11.42
C GLN A 162 -6.03 14.81 -10.34
N VAL A 163 -5.48 15.45 -9.31
CA VAL A 163 -5.01 14.78 -8.10
C VAL A 163 -6.02 15.01 -6.98
N ARG A 164 -6.34 13.94 -6.24
CA ARG A 164 -7.08 14.00 -4.98
C ARG A 164 -6.13 13.60 -3.85
N ALA A 165 -5.86 14.56 -2.97
CA ALA A 165 -5.05 14.37 -1.79
C ALA A 165 -5.93 14.01 -0.59
N LEU A 166 -5.54 12.98 0.16
CA LEU A 166 -6.32 12.41 1.25
C LEU A 166 -5.44 12.15 2.47
N ILE A 167 -6.04 12.22 3.65
CA ILE A 167 -5.45 11.71 4.90
C ILE A 167 -6.30 10.56 5.39
N LEU A 168 -5.70 9.39 5.55
CA LEU A 168 -6.32 8.25 6.21
C LEU A 168 -5.88 8.25 7.66
N ARG A 169 -6.79 8.64 8.56
CA ARG A 169 -6.55 8.60 10.00
C ARG A 169 -7.04 7.28 10.56
N PHE A 170 -6.12 6.46 11.04
CA PHE A 170 -6.46 5.24 11.78
C PHE A 170 -6.44 5.56 13.27
N SER A 171 -7.45 5.11 14.01
CA SER A 171 -7.50 5.35 15.44
C SER A 171 -8.25 4.27 16.21
N THR A 172 -8.03 4.22 17.52
CA THR A 172 -8.81 3.41 18.47
C THR A 172 -9.40 4.32 19.53
N ASP A 173 -10.70 4.27 19.77
CA ASP A 173 -11.33 5.10 20.80
C ASP A 173 -11.22 4.43 22.20
N ASN A 174 -11.61 3.16 22.30
CA ASN A 174 -11.53 2.36 23.53
C ASN A 174 -10.99 0.96 23.25
N LEU A 175 -9.67 0.80 23.31
CA LEU A 175 -9.02 -0.50 23.12
C LEU A 175 -8.88 -1.24 24.46
N SER A 176 -9.48 -2.42 24.56
CA SER A 176 -9.39 -3.26 25.75
C SER A 176 -7.94 -3.62 26.11
N ALA A 177 -7.65 -3.75 27.41
CA ALA A 177 -6.29 -4.03 27.91
C ALA A 177 -5.66 -5.31 27.32
N THR A 178 -6.47 -6.31 26.96
CA THR A 178 -5.98 -7.57 26.35
C THR A 178 -5.54 -7.42 24.90
N LYS A 179 -6.04 -6.37 24.22
CA LYS A 179 -5.73 -6.06 22.81
C LYS A 179 -4.66 -4.99 22.65
N GLN A 180 -4.34 -4.23 23.71
CA GLN A 180 -3.25 -3.27 23.67
C GLN A 180 -1.90 -3.97 23.42
N GLY A 181 -1.03 -3.33 22.65
CA GLY A 181 0.27 -3.89 22.28
C GLY A 181 0.22 -4.96 21.17
N LYS A 182 -0.98 -5.36 20.73
CA LYS A 182 -1.13 -6.34 19.64
C LYS A 182 -0.93 -5.69 18.28
N SER A 183 -0.81 -6.54 17.26
CA SER A 183 -0.65 -6.13 15.88
C SER A 183 -1.65 -6.80 14.95
N ALA A 184 -1.88 -6.16 13.82
CA ALA A 184 -2.64 -6.70 12.72
C ALA A 184 -2.09 -6.19 11.37
N LEU A 185 -2.44 -6.87 10.29
CA LEU A 185 -2.17 -6.43 8.92
C LEU A 185 -3.49 -6.35 8.14
N PHE A 186 -3.71 -5.21 7.49
CA PHE A 186 -4.90 -4.94 6.70
C PHE A 186 -4.49 -4.35 5.37
N ASP A 187 -4.91 -4.93 4.26
CA ASP A 187 -4.69 -4.33 2.95
C ASP A 187 -5.87 -3.42 2.61
N PHE A 188 -5.66 -2.47 1.70
CA PHE A 188 -6.64 -1.45 1.34
C PHE A 188 -6.61 -1.25 -0.16
N GLU A 189 -7.78 -1.25 -0.79
CA GLU A 189 -7.89 -1.09 -2.24
C GLU A 189 -8.74 0.13 -2.55
N PHE A 190 -8.29 0.91 -3.52
CA PHE A 190 -9.04 2.01 -4.11
C PHE A 190 -9.50 1.60 -5.51
N GLU A 191 -10.80 1.50 -5.68
CA GLU A 191 -11.42 1.12 -6.94
C GLU A 191 -12.01 2.35 -7.61
N SER A 192 -12.18 2.28 -8.92
CA SER A 192 -12.87 3.34 -9.65
C SER A 192 -13.88 2.80 -10.64
N ALA A 193 -14.92 3.60 -10.87
CA ALA A 193 -15.91 3.39 -11.91
C ALA A 193 -16.02 4.67 -12.74
N GLN A 194 -16.06 4.52 -14.07
CA GLN A 194 -16.26 5.65 -14.97
C GLN A 194 -17.60 6.36 -14.70
N LEU A 195 -17.59 7.68 -14.84
CA LEU A 195 -18.78 8.54 -14.74
C LEU A 195 -19.71 8.39 -15.95
#